data_AF-A0AAD3CTC4-F1
#
_entry.id   AF-A0AAD3CTC4-F1
#
_cell.length_a   1.000
_cell.length_b   1.000
_cell.length_c   1.000
_cell.angle_alpha   90.00
_cell.angle_beta   90.00
_cell.angle_gamma   90.00
#
_symmetry.space_group_name_H-M   'P 1'
#
loop_
_entity.id
_entity.type
_entity.pdbx_description
1 polymer ?
#
loop_
_entity_poly.entity_id
_entity_poly.type
_entity_poly.pdbx_seq_one_letter_code
_entity_poly.pdbx_strand_id
1 'polypeptide(L)'
;MTESFETRPAALILRDYREIEVRHGRLAMLAAILWPLQEIIDRLSIPNSFGHTTMIYGGVTLPFVSLFMTLVMLLLGYLDIYAASIKDTDVGDAFLPGECFWDPLSILEGAPDSMKRNMQARELNNGRMAMIAVLSYILQEGISHEPLISLPWNQILFEPAFEIPEVQAWLDGQFAGASKGVDEGFIQEIYRELLEENDSTIII
;
A
#
# COMPACT_ATOMS: atom_id res chain seq x y z
N MET A 1 -12.36 33.68 -29.20
CA MET A 1 -11.54 33.20 -28.06
C MET A 1 -10.07 33.29 -28.43
N THR A 2 -9.58 34.51 -28.64
CA THR A 2 -8.16 34.81 -28.87
C THR A 2 -7.76 35.83 -27.83
N GLU A 3 -7.75 35.40 -26.57
CA GLU A 3 -7.03 36.11 -25.54
C GLU A 3 -5.56 35.96 -25.90
N SER A 4 -4.92 37.10 -26.14
CA SER A 4 -3.51 37.24 -26.47
C SER A 4 -2.65 36.40 -25.53
N PHE A 5 -1.60 35.78 -26.07
CA PHE A 5 -0.43 35.32 -25.33
C PHE A 5 0.30 36.53 -24.73
N GLU A 6 -0.37 37.28 -23.85
CA GLU A 6 0.32 38.16 -22.93
C GLU A 6 1.25 37.24 -22.16
N THR A 7 2.55 37.47 -22.33
CA THR A 7 3.60 36.62 -21.77
C THR A 7 3.43 36.65 -20.26
N ARG A 8 2.73 35.64 -19.72
CA ARG A 8 2.57 35.46 -18.28
C ARG A 8 3.95 35.63 -17.63
N PRO A 9 4.08 36.44 -16.58
CA PRO A 9 5.38 36.68 -15.97
C PRO A 9 5.99 35.34 -15.56
N ALA A 10 7.28 35.13 -15.87
CA ALA A 10 7.94 33.84 -15.68
C ALA A 10 7.82 33.28 -14.24
N ALA A 11 7.73 34.16 -13.25
CA ALA A 11 7.51 33.80 -11.85
C ALA A 11 6.15 33.10 -11.61
N LEU A 12 5.09 33.52 -12.31
CA LEU A 12 3.76 32.92 -12.20
C LEU A 12 3.76 31.50 -12.78
N ILE A 13 4.46 31.31 -13.90
CA ILE A 13 4.61 30.01 -14.55
C ILE A 13 5.34 29.02 -13.64
N LEU A 14 6.44 29.45 -13.00
CA LEU A 14 7.21 28.61 -12.06
C LEU A 14 6.40 28.24 -10.82
N ARG A 15 5.57 29.16 -10.32
CA ARG A 15 4.64 28.92 -9.21
C ARG A 15 3.62 27.83 -9.57
N ASP A 16 2.99 27.94 -10.74
CA ASP A 16 1.98 26.99 -11.20
C ASP A 16 2.60 25.59 -11.40
N TYR A 17 3.81 25.49 -11.97
CA TYR A 17 4.53 24.21 -12.06
C TYR A 17 4.85 23.59 -10.70
N ARG A 18 5.25 24.43 -9.73
CA ARG A 18 5.54 23.97 -8.36
C ARG A 18 4.28 23.42 -7.68
N GLU A 19 3.14 24.06 -7.87
CA GLU A 19 1.86 23.58 -7.34
C GLU A 19 1.46 22.24 -7.94
N ILE A 20 1.59 22.10 -9.27
CA ILE A 20 1.32 20.86 -9.99
C ILE A 20 2.21 19.73 -9.46
N GLU A 21 3.50 19.97 -9.29
CA GLU A 21 4.46 18.99 -8.75
C GLU A 21 4.05 18.48 -7.37
N VAL A 22 3.66 19.39 -6.46
CA VAL A 22 3.23 19.03 -5.10
C VAL A 22 1.93 18.22 -5.13
N ARG A 23 0.95 18.60 -5.96
CA ARG A 23 -0.32 17.86 -6.09
C ARG A 23 -0.08 16.44 -6.63
N HIS A 24 0.75 16.30 -7.67
CA HIS A 24 1.09 14.99 -8.23
C HIS A 24 1.89 14.15 -7.24
N GLY A 25 2.83 14.75 -6.50
CA GLY A 25 3.58 14.06 -5.46
C GLY A 25 2.71 13.48 -4.35
N ARG A 26 1.70 14.22 -3.87
CA ARG A 26 0.75 13.72 -2.86
C ARG A 26 -0.11 12.56 -3.37
N LEU A 27 -0.65 12.70 -4.56
CA LEU A 27 -1.44 11.63 -5.20
C LEU A 27 -0.58 10.38 -5.44
N ALA A 28 0.68 10.56 -5.87
CA ALA A 28 1.62 9.47 -6.08
C ALA A 28 2.00 8.77 -4.76
N MET A 29 2.18 9.51 -3.66
CA MET A 29 2.43 8.91 -2.34
C MET A 29 1.26 8.04 -1.88
N LEU A 30 0.02 8.47 -2.11
CA LEU A 30 -1.16 7.65 -1.81
C LEU A 30 -1.24 6.43 -2.72
N ALA A 31 -1.06 6.61 -4.03
CA ALA A 31 -1.11 5.53 -5.01
C ALA A 31 -0.05 4.46 -4.75
N ALA A 32 1.18 4.85 -4.39
CA ALA A 32 2.26 3.92 -4.08
C ALA A 32 1.95 2.99 -2.90
N ILE A 33 1.11 3.43 -1.95
CA ILE A 33 0.67 2.62 -0.80
C ILE A 33 -0.57 1.81 -1.16
N LEU A 34 -1.53 2.43 -1.86
CA LEU A 34 -2.80 1.80 -2.23
C LEU A 34 -2.62 0.63 -3.20
N TRP A 35 -1.63 0.70 -4.10
CA TRP A 35 -1.37 -0.35 -5.08
C TRP A 35 -1.07 -1.72 -4.44
N PRO A 36 -0.01 -1.88 -3.63
CA PRO A 36 0.25 -3.16 -2.96
C PRO A 36 -0.87 -3.50 -1.96
N LEU A 37 -1.47 -2.52 -1.29
CA LEU A 37 -2.58 -2.78 -0.36
C LEU A 37 -3.78 -3.43 -1.08
N GLN A 38 -4.10 -2.96 -2.28
CA GLN A 38 -5.21 -3.49 -3.06
C GLN A 38 -4.95 -4.92 -3.53
N GLU A 39 -3.73 -5.24 -3.95
CA GLU A 39 -3.34 -6.60 -4.31
C GLU A 39 -3.40 -7.56 -3.09
N ILE A 40 -3.03 -7.11 -1.88
CA ILE A 40 -3.16 -7.90 -0.64
C ILE A 40 -4.65 -8.21 -0.35
N ILE A 41 -5.51 -7.19 -0.45
CA ILE A 41 -6.95 -7.33 -0.17
C ILE A 41 -7.60 -8.27 -1.20
N ASP A 42 -7.17 -8.21 -2.46
CA ASP A 42 -7.64 -9.09 -3.53
C ASP A 42 -7.25 -10.55 -3.27
N ARG A 43 -5.98 -10.79 -2.91
CA ARG A 43 -5.49 -12.12 -2.51
C ARG A 43 -6.27 -12.71 -1.32
N LEU A 44 -6.66 -11.87 -0.36
CA LEU A 44 -7.40 -12.33 0.83
C LEU A 44 -8.87 -12.64 0.53
N SER A 45 -9.48 -11.91 -0.41
CA SER A 45 -10.94 -11.93 -0.61
C SER A 45 -11.40 -12.91 -1.69
N ILE A 46 -10.55 -13.25 -2.66
CA ILE A 46 -10.92 -14.11 -3.80
C ILE A 46 -10.44 -15.56 -3.57
N PRO A 47 -11.32 -16.57 -3.68
CA PRO A 47 -10.89 -17.97 -3.69
C PRO A 47 -9.95 -18.25 -4.88
N ASN A 48 -8.87 -19.01 -4.65
CA ASN A 48 -7.79 -19.39 -5.61
C ASN A 48 -8.22 -19.95 -6.99
N SER A 49 -9.52 -20.07 -7.26
CA SER A 49 -10.10 -20.57 -8.50
C SER A 49 -10.32 -19.49 -9.58
N PHE A 50 -10.29 -18.20 -9.23
CA PHE A 50 -10.23 -17.09 -10.18
C PHE A 50 -8.78 -16.61 -10.21
N GLY A 51 -8.06 -16.84 -11.31
CA GLY A 51 -6.61 -16.65 -11.40
C GLY A 51 -6.13 -15.25 -10.95
N HIS A 52 -4.86 -15.18 -10.54
CA HIS A 52 -4.19 -13.96 -10.13
C HIS A 52 -4.22 -12.93 -11.27
N THR A 53 -5.13 -11.96 -11.19
CA THR A 53 -5.31 -10.96 -12.24
C THR A 53 -4.82 -9.61 -11.72
N THR A 54 -4.04 -8.96 -12.55
CA THR A 54 -3.34 -7.71 -12.30
C THR A 54 -4.29 -6.52 -12.28
N MET A 55 -3.98 -5.48 -11.50
CA MET A 55 -4.80 -4.29 -11.34
C MET A 55 -4.98 -3.52 -12.67
N ILE A 56 -3.97 -3.55 -13.54
CA ILE A 56 -3.98 -2.93 -14.88
C ILE A 56 -4.88 -3.69 -15.87
N TYR A 57 -4.99 -5.01 -15.73
CA TYR A 57 -5.69 -5.88 -16.68
C TYR A 57 -7.12 -6.22 -16.25
N GLY A 58 -7.61 -5.55 -15.21
CA GLY A 58 -8.96 -5.75 -14.71
C GLY A 58 -9.05 -7.04 -13.88
N GLY A 59 -8.38 -7.05 -12.73
CA GLY A 59 -8.74 -7.95 -11.64
C GLY A 59 -10.25 -7.90 -11.42
N VAL A 60 -10.89 -9.07 -11.40
CA VAL A 60 -12.35 -9.25 -11.41
C VAL A 60 -12.96 -8.34 -10.35
N THR A 61 -13.44 -7.18 -10.79
CA THR A 61 -14.05 -6.21 -9.90
C THR A 61 -15.26 -6.87 -9.29
N LEU A 62 -15.19 -7.15 -7.98
CA LEU A 62 -16.36 -7.45 -7.19
C LEU A 62 -17.46 -6.43 -7.58
N PRO A 63 -18.66 -6.86 -7.97
CA PRO A 63 -19.71 -5.97 -8.49
C PRO A 63 -20.10 -4.85 -7.50
N PHE A 64 -19.77 -5.00 -6.22
CA PHE A 64 -19.96 -4.00 -5.17
C PHE A 64 -18.94 -2.84 -5.23
N VAL A 65 -17.73 -3.05 -5.77
CA VAL A 65 -16.69 -2.03 -5.83
C VAL A 65 -16.94 -1.02 -6.96
N SER A 66 -17.68 -1.36 -8.01
CA SER A 66 -18.02 -0.38 -9.06
C SER A 66 -18.85 0.78 -8.50
N LEU A 67 -19.87 0.48 -7.68
CA LEU A 67 -20.62 1.53 -6.97
C LEU A 67 -19.73 2.30 -5.99
N PHE A 68 -18.88 1.62 -5.24
CA PHE A 68 -17.93 2.27 -4.34
C PHE A 68 -16.96 3.21 -5.09
N MET A 69 -16.39 2.77 -6.22
CA MET A 69 -15.48 3.57 -7.04
C MET A 69 -16.18 4.76 -7.69
N THR A 70 -17.40 4.58 -8.21
CA THR A 70 -18.19 5.71 -8.72
C THR A 70 -18.53 6.72 -7.62
N LEU A 71 -18.85 6.24 -6.41
CA LEU A 71 -19.11 7.08 -5.25
C LEU A 71 -17.83 7.83 -4.82
N VAL A 72 -16.69 7.15 -4.77
CA VAL A 72 -15.39 7.78 -4.48
C VAL A 72 -15.03 8.81 -5.53
N MET A 73 -15.19 8.52 -6.83
CA MET A 73 -14.92 9.47 -7.91
C MET A 73 -15.84 10.70 -7.86
N LEU A 74 -17.12 10.50 -7.52
CA LEU A 74 -18.07 11.59 -7.32
C LEU A 74 -17.70 12.45 -6.11
N LEU A 75 -17.27 11.83 -5.02
CA LEU A 75 -16.88 12.51 -3.79
C LEU A 75 -15.56 13.27 -3.94
N LEU A 76 -14.58 12.67 -4.65
CA LEU A 76 -13.32 13.32 -5.01
C LEU A 76 -13.56 14.51 -5.95
N GLY A 77 -14.42 14.34 -6.96
CA GLY A 77 -14.81 15.41 -7.87
C GLY A 77 -15.53 16.56 -7.16
N TYR A 78 -16.41 16.27 -6.20
CA TYR A 78 -17.02 17.27 -5.35
C TYR A 78 -15.97 18.03 -4.52
N LEU A 79 -15.00 17.32 -3.94
CA LEU A 79 -13.93 17.91 -3.14
C LEU A 79 -13.03 18.84 -3.97
N ASP A 80 -12.70 18.44 -5.20
CA ASP A 80 -11.89 19.25 -6.13
C ASP A 80 -12.61 20.53 -6.56
N ILE A 81 -13.92 20.47 -6.84
CA ILE A 81 -14.75 21.64 -7.15
C ILE A 81 -14.81 22.58 -5.94
N TYR A 82 -15.01 22.02 -4.74
CA TYR A 82 -15.04 22.80 -3.51
C TYR A 82 -13.69 23.48 -3.23
N ALA A 83 -12.58 22.75 -3.34
CA ALA A 83 -11.22 23.29 -3.19
C ALA A 83 -10.90 24.39 -4.23
N ALA A 84 -11.36 24.24 -5.47
CA ALA A 84 -11.21 25.26 -6.51
C ALA A 84 -11.99 26.54 -6.15
N SER A 85 -13.21 26.42 -5.63
CA SER A 85 -14.03 27.57 -5.24
C SER A 85 -13.43 28.37 -4.08
N ILE A 86 -12.79 27.71 -3.11
CA ILE A 86 -12.10 28.36 -1.99
C ILE A 86 -10.85 29.10 -2.50
N LYS A 87 -10.08 28.48 -3.40
CA LYS A 87 -8.87 29.08 -3.97
C LYS A 87 -9.16 30.41 -4.67
N ASP A 88 -10.28 30.51 -5.38
CA ASP A 88 -10.70 31.72 -6.10
C ASP A 88 -11.28 32.80 -5.16
N THR A 89 -11.91 32.40 -4.05
CA THR A 89 -12.63 33.31 -3.15
C THR A 89 -11.75 33.94 -2.06
N ASP A 90 -10.82 33.18 -1.45
CA ASP A 90 -10.15 33.61 -0.21
C ASP A 90 -8.71 34.16 -0.38
N VAL A 91 -7.99 33.84 -1.46
CA VAL A 91 -6.51 33.97 -1.46
C VAL A 91 -5.91 34.87 -2.55
N GLY A 92 -6.59 35.11 -3.67
CA GLY A 92 -6.02 35.87 -4.79
C GLY A 92 -4.64 35.37 -5.25
N ASP A 93 -3.89 36.18 -6.00
CA ASP A 93 -2.57 35.82 -6.56
C ASP A 93 -1.44 35.59 -5.51
N ALA A 94 -1.71 35.84 -4.23
CA ALA A 94 -0.75 35.72 -3.12
C ALA A 94 -0.74 34.32 -2.47
N PHE A 95 -1.14 33.29 -3.21
CA PHE A 95 -1.08 31.89 -2.77
C PHE A 95 0.36 31.37 -2.73
N LEU A 96 0.84 30.96 -1.55
CA LEU A 96 2.09 30.20 -1.41
C LEU A 96 1.87 28.77 -1.93
N PRO A 97 2.57 28.33 -2.99
CA PRO A 97 2.37 27.01 -3.55
C PRO A 97 2.75 25.93 -2.52
N GLY A 98 1.76 25.18 -2.05
CA GLY A 98 1.92 24.08 -1.09
C GLY A 98 1.38 24.34 0.31
N GLU A 99 0.83 25.52 0.61
CA GLU A 99 0.07 25.73 1.84
C GLU A 99 -1.26 24.98 1.76
N CYS A 100 -1.30 23.83 2.41
CA CYS A 100 -2.53 23.07 2.59
C CYS A 100 -3.20 23.60 3.85
N PHE A 101 -4.42 24.12 3.74
CA PHE A 101 -5.30 24.50 4.85
C PHE A 101 -5.73 23.29 5.73
N TRP A 102 -4.99 22.18 5.68
CA TRP A 102 -5.25 20.92 6.36
C TRP A 102 -4.09 20.61 7.30
N ASP A 103 -4.05 21.31 8.44
CA ASP A 103 -3.19 20.98 9.59
C ASP A 103 -4.07 20.71 10.82
N PRO A 104 -4.70 19.52 10.91
CA PRO A 104 -5.57 19.19 12.05
C PRO A 104 -4.81 19.06 13.37
N LEU A 105 -3.47 18.98 13.32
CA LEU A 105 -2.61 18.76 14.48
C LEU A 105 -1.86 20.05 14.90
N SER A 106 -2.10 21.20 14.25
CA SER A 106 -1.45 22.49 14.49
C SER A 106 0.08 22.39 14.64
N ILE A 107 0.74 21.42 13.98
CA ILE A 107 2.19 21.19 14.15
C ILE A 107 2.99 22.35 13.53
N LEU A 108 2.38 23.08 12.60
CA LEU A 108 2.97 24.25 11.95
C LEU A 108 2.71 25.56 12.72
N GLU A 109 1.86 25.54 13.75
CA GLU A 109 1.50 26.68 14.58
C GLU A 109 2.59 26.93 15.64
N GLY A 110 3.53 27.83 15.32
CA GLY A 110 4.65 28.20 16.21
C GLY A 110 6.03 27.67 15.79
N ALA A 111 6.12 26.89 14.71
CA ALA A 111 7.41 26.40 14.21
C ALA A 111 8.19 27.50 13.44
N PRO A 112 9.53 27.59 13.59
CA PRO A 112 10.34 28.57 12.87
C PRO A 112 10.27 28.33 11.36
N ASP A 113 10.38 29.39 10.56
CA ASP A 113 10.25 29.33 9.09
C ASP A 113 11.24 28.34 8.43
N SER A 114 12.40 28.13 9.06
CA SER A 114 13.38 27.13 8.64
C SER A 114 12.85 25.69 8.76
N MET A 115 12.05 25.40 9.79
CA MET A 115 11.44 24.09 10.01
C MET A 115 10.32 23.84 8.99
N LYS A 116 9.50 24.86 8.71
CA LYS A 116 8.44 24.79 7.68
C LYS A 116 9.02 24.48 6.30
N ARG A 117 10.10 25.18 5.91
CA ARG A 117 10.79 24.91 4.64
C ARG A 117 11.42 23.53 4.60
N ASN A 118 11.97 23.03 5.71
CA ASN A 118 12.52 21.68 5.79
C ASN A 118 11.42 20.62 5.60
N MET A 119 10.28 20.75 6.27
CA MET A 119 9.14 19.84 6.11
C MET A 119 8.61 19.83 4.67
N GLN A 120 8.46 21.01 4.04
CA GLN A 120 8.07 21.12 2.63
C GLN A 120 9.09 20.45 1.69
N ALA A 121 10.39 20.58 1.97
CA ALA A 121 11.44 19.90 1.19
C ALA A 121 11.37 18.37 1.34
N ARG A 122 11.06 17.86 2.54
CA ARG A 122 10.89 16.42 2.79
C ARG A 122 9.66 15.87 2.07
N GLU A 123 8.55 16.60 2.11
CA GLU A 123 7.34 16.26 1.37
C GLU A 123 7.61 16.17 -0.13
N LEU A 124 8.31 17.17 -0.69
CA LEU A 124 8.65 17.19 -2.11
C LEU A 124 9.54 16.02 -2.52
N ASN A 125 10.58 15.75 -1.73
CA ASN A 125 11.51 14.66 -2.04
C ASN A 125 10.82 13.30 -2.00
N ASN A 126 9.96 13.07 -1.00
CA ASN A 126 9.16 11.84 -0.92
C ASN A 126 8.15 11.76 -2.08
N GLY A 127 7.52 12.87 -2.44
CA GLY A 127 6.60 12.95 -3.59
C GLY A 127 7.28 12.58 -4.91
N ARG A 128 8.50 13.05 -5.15
CA ARG A 128 9.30 12.68 -6.34
C ARG A 128 9.65 11.20 -6.38
N MET A 129 10.06 10.65 -5.24
CA MET A 129 10.34 9.22 -5.12
C MET A 129 9.08 8.38 -5.37
N ALA A 130 7.93 8.81 -4.85
CA ALA A 130 6.66 8.13 -5.07
C ALA A 130 6.20 8.18 -6.53
N MET A 131 6.39 9.30 -7.24
CA MET A 131 6.10 9.39 -8.68
C MET A 131 6.90 8.37 -9.50
N ILE A 132 8.18 8.18 -9.16
CA ILE A 132 9.04 7.17 -9.80
C ILE A 132 8.62 5.75 -9.39
N ALA A 133 8.23 5.54 -8.13
CA ALA A 133 7.76 4.24 -7.64
C ALA A 133 6.51 3.77 -8.38
N VAL A 134 5.49 4.63 -8.51
CA VAL A 134 4.25 4.30 -9.25
C VAL A 134 4.56 3.99 -10.72
N LEU A 135 5.46 4.74 -11.36
CA LEU A 135 5.90 4.42 -12.71
C LEU A 135 6.55 3.03 -12.78
N SER A 136 7.36 2.67 -11.79
CA SER A 136 7.99 1.35 -11.72
C SER A 136 6.99 0.22 -11.57
N TYR A 137 5.92 0.41 -10.80
CA TYR A 137 4.85 -0.58 -10.64
C TYR A 137 4.14 -0.83 -11.97
N ILE A 138 3.78 0.24 -12.68
CA ILE A 138 3.15 0.15 -14.00
C ILE A 138 4.03 -0.61 -15.00
N LEU A 139 5.34 -0.33 -15.03
CA LEU A 139 6.27 -1.00 -15.93
C LEU A 139 6.47 -2.47 -15.58
N GLN A 140 6.59 -2.80 -14.29
CA GLN A 140 6.74 -4.18 -13.83
C GLN A 140 5.51 -5.01 -14.18
N GLU A 141 4.32 -4.51 -13.87
CA GLU A 141 3.06 -5.19 -14.14
C GLU A 141 2.75 -5.28 -15.64
N GLY A 142 3.12 -4.25 -16.41
CA GLY A 142 2.95 -4.25 -17.86
C GLY A 142 3.86 -5.23 -18.61
N ILE A 143 5.02 -5.60 -18.03
CA ILE A 143 5.94 -6.58 -18.63
C ILE A 143 5.64 -7.99 -18.12
N SER A 144 5.49 -8.16 -16.81
CA SER A 144 5.33 -9.47 -16.19
C SER A 144 3.91 -10.03 -16.30
N HIS A 145 2.89 -9.16 -16.44
CA HIS A 145 1.47 -9.51 -16.37
C HIS A 145 1.04 -10.23 -15.08
N GLU A 146 1.90 -10.24 -14.07
CA GLU A 146 1.71 -10.81 -12.75
C GLU A 146 1.62 -9.68 -11.70
N PRO A 147 0.86 -9.88 -10.60
CA PRO A 147 0.72 -8.87 -9.56
C PRO A 147 2.08 -8.56 -8.91
N LEU A 148 2.24 -7.32 -8.46
CA LEU A 148 3.50 -6.83 -7.89
C LEU A 148 3.97 -7.67 -6.69
N ILE A 149 3.03 -8.22 -5.92
CA ILE A 149 3.29 -9.08 -4.76
C ILE A 149 3.86 -10.45 -5.14
N SER A 150 3.49 -11.01 -6.30
CA SER A 150 3.94 -12.37 -6.69
C SER A 150 5.31 -12.38 -7.36
N LEU A 151 5.93 -11.22 -7.58
CA LEU A 151 7.25 -11.14 -8.19
C LEU A 151 8.32 -11.67 -7.23
N PRO A 152 9.24 -12.55 -7.68
CA PRO A 152 10.23 -13.22 -6.83
C PRO A 152 11.08 -12.28 -5.96
N TRP A 153 11.32 -11.05 -6.42
CA TRP A 153 12.15 -10.06 -5.74
C TRP A 153 11.38 -9.21 -4.71
N ASN A 154 10.04 -9.20 -4.77
CA ASN A 154 9.16 -8.45 -3.87
C ASN A 154 8.56 -9.32 -2.75
N GLN A 155 8.79 -10.64 -2.79
CA GLN A 155 8.30 -11.61 -1.80
C GLN A 155 8.74 -11.27 -0.37
N ILE A 156 9.97 -10.76 -0.20
CA ILE A 156 10.51 -10.35 1.11
C ILE A 156 9.71 -9.20 1.74
N LEU A 157 9.07 -8.35 0.92
CA LEU A 157 8.39 -7.14 1.40
C LEU A 157 6.90 -7.35 1.67
N PHE A 158 6.25 -8.29 0.99
CA PHE A 158 4.79 -8.41 1.00
C PHE A 158 4.24 -9.82 1.25
N GLU A 159 5.08 -10.87 1.23
CA GLU A 159 4.68 -12.22 1.65
C GLU A 159 5.05 -12.45 3.13
N PRO A 160 4.20 -13.15 3.90
CA PRO A 160 4.56 -13.50 5.27
C PRO A 160 5.74 -14.46 5.26
N ALA A 161 6.70 -14.25 6.18
CA ALA A 161 7.99 -14.94 6.17
C ALA A 161 7.91 -16.49 6.17
N PHE A 162 6.79 -17.09 6.59
CA PHE A 162 6.61 -18.55 6.57
C PHE A 162 6.26 -19.14 5.19
N GLU A 163 5.86 -18.32 4.20
CA GLU A 163 5.60 -18.75 2.82
C GLU A 163 6.88 -18.71 1.95
N ILE A 164 7.96 -18.08 2.44
CA ILE A 164 9.24 -18.00 1.74
C ILE A 164 9.91 -19.38 1.80
N PRO A 165 10.21 -20.03 0.65
CA PRO A 165 10.77 -21.38 0.63
C PRO A 165 12.06 -21.54 1.45
N GLU A 166 12.91 -20.51 1.48
CA GLU A 166 14.16 -20.51 2.25
C GLU A 166 13.94 -20.43 3.76
N VAL A 167 12.98 -19.61 4.20
CA VAL A 167 12.65 -19.46 5.61
C VAL A 167 11.86 -20.67 6.10
N GLN A 168 10.97 -21.23 5.29
CA GLN A 168 10.27 -22.46 5.61
C GLN A 168 11.24 -23.63 5.74
N ALA A 169 12.19 -23.79 4.81
CA ALA A 169 13.22 -24.83 4.91
C ALA A 169 14.12 -24.66 6.15
N TRP A 170 14.41 -23.41 6.54
CA TRP A 170 15.13 -23.12 7.77
C TRP A 170 14.31 -23.42 9.03
N LEU A 171 13.03 -23.00 9.08
CA LEU A 171 12.11 -23.26 10.18
C LEU A 171 11.88 -24.77 10.36
N ASP A 172 11.62 -25.49 9.27
CA ASP A 172 11.48 -26.94 9.28
C ASP A 172 12.76 -27.60 9.77
N GLY A 173 13.95 -27.10 9.38
CA GLY A 173 15.23 -27.57 9.92
C GLY A 173 15.40 -27.33 11.43
N GLN A 174 14.87 -26.24 11.98
CA GLN A 174 14.94 -25.92 13.41
C GLN A 174 13.87 -26.64 14.25
N PHE A 175 12.66 -26.84 13.70
CA PHE A 175 11.50 -27.34 14.43
C PHE A 175 11.12 -28.81 14.11
N ALA A 176 11.70 -29.43 13.07
CA ALA A 176 11.49 -30.85 12.79
C ALA A 176 11.96 -31.78 13.92
N GLY A 177 12.88 -31.33 14.76
CA GLY A 177 13.32 -32.05 15.97
C GLY A 177 12.30 -32.06 17.11
N ALA A 178 11.42 -31.04 17.18
CA ALA A 178 10.41 -30.92 18.25
C ALA A 178 9.15 -31.76 17.96
N SER A 179 8.80 -31.94 16.68
CA SER A 179 7.65 -32.74 16.26
C SER A 179 7.87 -34.26 16.46
N LYS A 180 9.08 -34.77 16.16
CA LYS A 180 9.37 -36.21 16.28
C LYS A 180 9.45 -36.74 17.71
N GLY A 181 9.76 -35.89 18.69
CA GLY A 181 9.93 -36.31 20.09
C GLY A 181 8.61 -36.54 20.84
N VAL A 182 7.53 -35.87 20.44
CA VAL A 182 6.23 -35.94 21.13
C VAL A 182 5.36 -37.06 20.58
N ASP A 183 5.44 -37.40 19.29
CA ASP A 183 4.50 -38.35 18.68
C ASP A 183 4.93 -39.82 18.86
N GLU A 184 6.22 -40.16 18.73
CA GLU A 184 6.63 -41.57 18.81
C GLU A 184 6.90 -42.05 20.25
N GLY A 185 7.44 -41.19 21.12
CA GLY A 185 7.76 -41.58 22.50
C GLY A 185 6.54 -41.60 23.43
N PHE A 186 5.70 -40.55 23.37
CA PHE A 186 4.52 -40.41 24.24
C PHE A 186 3.44 -41.42 23.90
N ILE A 187 3.23 -41.71 22.61
CA ILE A 187 2.27 -42.72 22.16
C ILE A 187 2.72 -44.12 22.61
N GLN A 188 4.01 -44.47 22.48
CA GLN A 188 4.52 -45.77 22.94
C GLN A 188 4.45 -45.92 24.46
N GLU A 189 4.65 -44.85 25.23
CA GLU A 189 4.51 -44.87 26.68
C GLU A 189 3.05 -45.08 27.10
N ILE A 190 2.10 -44.38 26.46
CA ILE A 190 0.66 -44.57 26.69
C ILE A 190 0.19 -45.98 26.30
N TYR A 191 0.67 -46.53 25.16
CA TYR A 191 0.34 -47.91 24.78
C TYR A 191 0.93 -48.93 25.76
N ARG A 192 2.09 -48.65 26.37
CA ARG A 192 2.70 -49.52 27.39
C ARG A 192 1.91 -49.48 28.71
N GLU A 193 1.49 -48.31 29.17
CA GLU A 193 0.61 -48.16 30.35
C GLU A 193 -0.74 -48.87 30.15
N LEU A 194 -1.36 -48.72 28.97
CA LEU A 194 -2.64 -49.38 28.66
C LEU A 194 -2.52 -50.92 28.56
N LEU A 195 -1.36 -51.44 28.15
CA LEU A 195 -1.11 -52.88 28.10
C LEU A 195 -0.84 -53.47 29.50
N GLU A 196 -0.16 -52.75 30.39
CA GLU A 196 0.06 -53.18 31.78
C GLU A 196 -1.25 -53.16 32.60
N GLU A 197 -2.14 -52.19 32.36
CA GLU A 197 -3.45 -52.13 33.01
C GLU A 197 -4.36 -53.30 32.59
N ASN A 198 -4.34 -53.67 31.29
CA ASN A 198 -5.17 -54.75 30.76
C ASN A 198 -4.71 -56.17 31.18
N ASP A 199 -3.41 -56.39 31.41
CA ASP A 199 -2.88 -57.69 31.84
C ASP A 199 -3.21 -57.99 33.32
N SER A 200 -3.41 -56.95 34.14
CA SER A 200 -3.85 -57.09 35.54
C SER A 200 -5.33 -57.49 35.70
N THR A 201 -6.11 -57.47 34.61
CA THR A 201 -7.54 -57.79 34.63
C THR A 201 -7.84 -59.22 34.13
N ILE A 202 -6.85 -59.95 33.60
CA ILE A 202 -7.07 -61.26 32.93
C ILE A 202 -6.47 -62.47 33.67
N ILE A 203 -5.68 -62.29 34.74
CA ILE A 203 -5.06 -63.43 35.46
C ILE A 203 -5.87 -63.82 36.72
N ILE A 204 -6.69 -64.87 36.56
CA ILE A 204 -6.76 -66.00 37.51
C ILE A 204 -5.53 -66.86 37.29
#